data_AF-A0A3Q8UYT2-F1
#
_entry.id   AF-A0A3Q8UYT2-F1
#
_cell.length_a   1.000
_cell.length_b   1.000
_cell.length_c   1.000
_cell.angle_alpha   90.00
_cell.angle_beta   90.00
_cell.angle_gamma   90.00
#
_symmetry.space_group_name_H-M   'P 1'
#
loop_
_entity.id
_entity.type
_entity.pdbx_description
1 polymer ?
#
loop_
_entity_poly.entity_id
_entity_poly.type
_entity_poly.pdbx_seq_one_letter_code
_entity_poly.pdbx_strand_id
1 'polypeptide(L)'
;MSESAITDLRRELEKARHALVDAQSHLSAHAHMNAALHCATDVFFSPLHAKVTAAIAGIEHTLTRTEQGTVTGPDGRRADEMARVLADLDRCEHGRHEGDGCAGCPSGISPGNPHLPPGTVIGYGLHGSQIVMPHRDAKHDPVAWRVQATDREERP
;
A
#
# COMPACT_ATOMS: atom_id res chain seq x y z
N MET A 1 9.48 -8.64 1.86
CA MET A 1 9.35 -9.92 1.13
C MET A 1 10.09 -9.77 -0.17
N SER A 2 10.91 -10.74 -0.58
CA SER A 2 11.61 -10.66 -1.87
C SER A 2 10.63 -10.85 -3.03
N GLU A 3 10.93 -10.23 -4.16
CA GLU A 3 10.14 -10.36 -5.40
C GLU A 3 10.00 -11.82 -5.85
N SER A 4 11.04 -12.63 -5.63
CA SER A 4 11.01 -14.09 -5.84
C SER A 4 9.94 -14.79 -4.98
N ALA A 5 9.80 -14.43 -3.71
CA ALA A 5 8.80 -15.03 -2.82
C ALA A 5 7.37 -14.67 -3.23
N ILE A 6 7.15 -13.48 -3.79
CA ILE A 6 5.84 -13.04 -4.30
C ILE A 6 5.47 -13.85 -5.55
N THR A 7 6.43 -14.06 -6.46
CA THR A 7 6.22 -14.88 -7.66
C THR A 7 5.89 -16.34 -7.32
N ASP A 8 6.58 -16.93 -6.33
CA ASP A 8 6.29 -18.28 -5.87
C ASP A 8 4.89 -18.41 -5.26
N LEU A 9 4.48 -17.45 -4.43
CA LEU A 9 3.12 -17.43 -3.84
C LEU A 9 2.03 -17.28 -4.90
N ARG A 10 2.24 -16.45 -5.92
CA ARG A 10 1.31 -16.30 -7.04
C ARG A 10 1.15 -17.61 -7.81
N ARG A 11 2.25 -18.32 -8.07
CA ARG A 11 2.22 -19.63 -8.72
C ARG A 11 1.43 -20.65 -7.91
N GLU A 12 1.62 -20.69 -6.58
CA GLU A 12 0.87 -21.62 -5.74
C GLU A 12 -0.63 -21.25 -5.62
N LEU A 13 -0.96 -19.95 -5.58
CA LEU A 13 -2.35 -19.49 -5.64
C LEU A 13 -3.04 -19.87 -6.94
N GLU A 14 -2.36 -19.77 -8.08
CA GLU A 14 -2.91 -20.16 -9.38
C GLU A 14 -3.20 -21.67 -9.45
N LYS A 15 -2.28 -22.49 -8.93
CA LYS A 15 -2.50 -23.94 -8.82
C LYS A 15 -3.72 -24.26 -7.93
N ALA A 16 -3.84 -23.57 -6.79
CA ALA A 16 -4.98 -23.74 -5.90
C ALA A 16 -6.30 -23.32 -6.58
N ARG A 17 -6.29 -22.23 -7.36
CA ARG A 17 -7.43 -21.78 -8.15
C ARG A 17 -7.89 -22.86 -9.14
N HIS A 18 -6.97 -23.42 -9.92
CA HIS A 18 -7.29 -24.49 -10.88
C HIS A 18 -7.90 -25.71 -10.19
N ALA A 19 -7.29 -26.18 -9.09
CA ALA A 19 -7.82 -27.33 -8.35
C ALA A 19 -9.23 -27.08 -7.80
N LEU A 20 -9.53 -25.85 -7.35
CA LEU A 20 -10.85 -25.49 -6.85
C LEU A 20 -11.89 -25.37 -7.98
N VAL A 21 -11.51 -24.89 -9.16
CA VAL A 21 -12.38 -24.86 -10.34
C VAL A 21 -12.76 -26.27 -10.78
N ASP A 22 -11.81 -27.20 -10.78
CA ASP A 22 -12.08 -28.62 -11.07
C ASP A 22 -13.02 -29.23 -10.01
N ALA A 23 -12.79 -28.94 -8.73
CA ALA A 23 -13.66 -29.37 -7.65
C ALA A 23 -15.09 -28.78 -7.78
N GLN A 24 -15.22 -27.50 -8.12
CA GLN A 24 -16.51 -26.84 -8.34
C GLN A 24 -17.28 -27.49 -9.50
N SER A 25 -16.58 -27.80 -10.60
CA SER A 25 -17.15 -28.47 -11.75
C SER A 25 -17.68 -29.85 -11.37
N HIS A 26 -16.90 -30.63 -10.61
CA HIS A 26 -17.32 -31.93 -10.11
C HIS A 26 -18.54 -31.85 -9.18
N LEU A 27 -18.51 -30.93 -8.21
CA LEU A 27 -19.64 -30.72 -7.28
C LEU A 27 -20.92 -30.29 -8.00
N SER A 28 -20.79 -29.46 -9.05
CA SER A 28 -21.92 -29.03 -9.87
C SER A 28 -22.52 -30.21 -10.63
N ALA A 29 -21.67 -31.01 -11.30
CA ALA A 29 -22.12 -32.21 -12.00
C ALA A 29 -22.83 -33.19 -11.06
N HIS A 30 -22.29 -33.39 -9.86
CA HIS A 30 -22.92 -34.24 -8.84
C HIS A 30 -24.29 -33.70 -8.39
N ALA A 31 -24.43 -32.39 -8.18
CA ALA A 31 -25.72 -31.78 -7.84
C ALA A 31 -26.76 -31.95 -8.96
N HIS A 32 -26.36 -31.75 -10.22
CA HIS A 32 -27.22 -31.96 -11.38
C HIS A 32 -27.65 -33.43 -11.53
N MET A 33 -26.72 -34.38 -11.33
CA MET A 33 -27.02 -35.80 -11.37
C MET A 33 -28.05 -36.20 -10.30
N ASN A 34 -27.89 -35.68 -9.07
CA ASN A 34 -28.84 -35.95 -7.99
C ASN A 34 -30.22 -35.35 -8.28
N ALA A 35 -30.28 -34.12 -8.80
CA ALA A 35 -31.54 -33.51 -9.19
C ALA A 35 -32.25 -34.34 -10.27
N ALA A 36 -31.50 -34.82 -11.27
CA ALA A 36 -32.03 -35.69 -12.34
C ALA A 36 -32.54 -37.03 -11.79
N LEU A 37 -31.80 -37.67 -10.88
CA LEU A 37 -32.21 -38.91 -10.23
C LEU A 37 -33.56 -38.77 -9.50
N HIS A 38 -33.82 -37.60 -8.93
CA HIS A 38 -35.05 -37.31 -8.21
C HIS A 38 -36.13 -36.63 -9.06
N CYS A 39 -35.92 -36.48 -10.37
CA CYS A 39 -36.81 -35.72 -11.26
C CYS A 39 -37.13 -34.32 -10.71
N ALA A 40 -36.20 -33.72 -9.98
CA ALA A 40 -36.38 -32.42 -9.37
C ALA A 40 -36.33 -31.33 -10.45
N THR A 41 -37.22 -30.34 -10.34
CA THR A 41 -37.25 -29.20 -11.25
C THR A 41 -36.11 -28.22 -10.97
N ASP A 42 -35.64 -28.19 -9.72
CA ASP A 42 -34.59 -27.30 -9.24
C ASP A 42 -33.35 -28.07 -8.76
N VAL A 43 -32.17 -27.46 -8.93
CA VAL A 43 -30.89 -28.01 -8.51
C VAL A 43 -30.42 -27.28 -7.26
N PHE A 44 -30.30 -28.02 -6.15
CA PHE A 44 -29.79 -27.48 -4.91
C PHE A 44 -28.30 -27.80 -4.77
N PHE A 45 -27.48 -26.75 -4.72
CA PHE A 45 -26.04 -26.86 -4.50
C PHE A 45 -25.73 -27.01 -3.01
N SER A 46 -24.72 -27.82 -2.71
CA SER A 46 -24.32 -28.07 -1.32
C SER A 46 -23.64 -26.84 -0.69
N PRO A 47 -23.62 -26.72 0.65
CA PRO A 47 -22.83 -25.69 1.33
C PRO A 47 -21.33 -25.74 0.98
N LEU A 48 -20.82 -26.92 0.60
CA LEU A 48 -19.44 -27.08 0.14
C LEU A 48 -19.23 -26.38 -1.22
N HIS A 49 -20.18 -26.48 -2.15
CA HIS A 49 -20.12 -25.78 -3.44
C HIS A 49 -20.06 -24.26 -3.25
N ALA A 50 -20.87 -23.72 -2.34
CA ALA A 50 -20.83 -22.29 -1.99
C ALA A 50 -19.47 -21.87 -1.42
N LYS A 51 -18.88 -22.70 -0.53
CA LYS A 51 -17.55 -22.43 0.04
C LYS A 51 -16.44 -22.47 -1.03
N VAL A 52 -16.48 -23.44 -1.94
CA VAL A 52 -15.52 -23.52 -3.06
C VAL A 52 -15.65 -22.29 -3.96
N THR A 53 -16.88 -21.87 -4.28
CA THR A 53 -17.16 -20.67 -5.07
C THR A 53 -16.58 -19.41 -4.41
N ALA A 54 -16.81 -19.24 -3.10
CA ALA A 54 -16.25 -18.12 -2.34
C ALA A 54 -14.72 -18.16 -2.28
N ALA A 55 -14.12 -19.34 -2.16
CA ALA A 55 -12.67 -19.51 -2.14
C ALA A 55 -12.03 -19.14 -3.49
N ILE A 56 -12.64 -19.54 -4.62
CA ILE A 56 -12.20 -19.13 -5.97
C ILE A 56 -12.20 -17.60 -6.09
N ALA A 57 -13.32 -16.96 -5.73
CA ALA A 57 -13.44 -15.50 -5.78
C ALA A 57 -12.39 -14.79 -4.90
N GLY A 58 -12.08 -15.34 -3.72
CA GLY A 58 -11.03 -14.80 -2.84
C GLY A 58 -9.63 -14.92 -3.42
N ILE A 59 -9.32 -16.03 -4.09
CA ILE A 59 -8.03 -16.22 -4.78
C ILE A 59 -7.91 -15.28 -5.97
N GLU A 60 -8.94 -15.16 -6.80
CA GLU A 60 -8.96 -14.23 -7.94
C GLU A 60 -8.74 -12.79 -7.50
N HIS A 61 -9.45 -12.34 -6.45
CA HIS A 61 -9.24 -11.02 -5.87
C HIS A 61 -7.80 -10.82 -5.39
N THR A 62 -7.21 -11.84 -4.76
CA THR A 62 -5.83 -11.78 -4.28
C THR A 62 -4.84 -11.70 -5.43
N LEU A 63 -5.03 -12.48 -6.49
CA LEU A 63 -4.19 -12.45 -7.69
C LEU A 63 -4.26 -11.08 -8.39
N THR A 64 -5.46 -10.55 -8.64
CA THR A 64 -5.64 -9.21 -9.23
C THR A 64 -4.97 -8.12 -8.41
N ARG A 65 -5.08 -8.19 -7.07
CA ARG A 65 -4.39 -7.24 -6.17
C ARG A 65 -2.86 -7.32 -6.28
N THR A 66 -2.32 -8.53 -6.46
CA THR A 66 -0.87 -8.72 -6.64
C THR A 66 -0.37 -8.39 -8.04
N GLU A 67 -1.25 -8.37 -9.05
CA GLU A 67 -0.96 -7.95 -10.43
C GLU A 67 -0.87 -6.45 -10.59
N GLN A 68 -1.76 -5.72 -9.90
CA GLN A 68 -1.87 -4.27 -10.06
C GLN A 68 -0.76 -3.47 -9.36
N GLY A 69 0.19 -4.15 -8.69
CA GLY A 69 1.17 -3.50 -7.84
C GLY A 69 0.49 -2.89 -6.62
N THR A 70 1.09 -3.04 -5.45
CA THR A 70 0.63 -2.38 -4.24
C THR A 70 0.57 -0.86 -4.47
N VAL A 71 -0.65 -0.30 -4.45
CA VAL A 71 -1.11 1.04 -4.01
C VAL A 71 -2.14 1.63 -4.99
N THR A 72 -3.38 1.11 -4.99
CA THR A 72 -4.55 1.84 -5.57
C THR A 72 -5.86 1.53 -4.81
N GLY A 73 -5.80 1.32 -3.50
CA GLY A 73 -6.98 1.46 -2.64
C GLY A 73 -7.31 2.95 -2.38
N PRO A 74 -8.49 3.29 -1.82
CA PRO A 74 -8.75 4.65 -1.30
C PRO A 74 -7.66 5.13 -0.32
N ASP A 75 -7.02 4.20 0.40
CA ASP A 75 -5.87 4.48 1.27
C ASP A 75 -4.59 4.83 0.49
N GLY A 76 -4.45 4.37 -0.75
CA GLY A 76 -3.34 4.72 -1.63
C GLY A 76 -3.37 6.19 -2.06
N ARG A 77 -4.56 6.70 -2.41
CA ARG A 77 -4.72 8.14 -2.70
C ARG A 77 -4.42 9.01 -1.49
N ARG A 78 -4.84 8.57 -0.29
CA ARG A 78 -4.53 9.27 0.96
C ARG A 78 -3.03 9.25 1.29
N ALA A 79 -2.36 8.13 1.05
CA ALA A 79 -0.91 8.03 1.22
C ALA A 79 -0.18 8.96 0.23
N ASP A 80 -0.61 9.01 -1.03
CA ASP A 80 -0.06 9.93 -2.04
C ASP A 80 -0.31 11.40 -1.68
N GLU A 81 -1.49 11.74 -1.19
CA GLU A 81 -1.83 13.08 -0.71
C GLU A 81 -0.97 13.48 0.49
N MET A 82 -0.80 12.58 1.47
CA MET A 82 0.08 12.84 2.61
C MET A 82 1.54 13.00 2.17
N ALA A 83 2.02 12.18 1.24
CA ALA A 83 3.37 12.30 0.69
C ALA A 83 3.57 13.66 0.00
N ARG A 84 2.57 14.17 -0.71
CA ARG A 84 2.58 15.52 -1.30
C ARG A 84 2.65 16.60 -0.22
N VAL A 85 1.82 16.50 0.83
CA VAL A 85 1.85 17.44 1.96
C VAL A 85 3.26 17.50 2.56
N LEU A 86 3.88 16.34 2.84
CA LEU A 86 5.22 16.28 3.41
C LEU A 86 6.31 16.82 2.47
N ALA A 87 6.18 16.58 1.16
CA ALA A 87 7.06 17.13 0.14
C ALA A 87 6.93 18.65 0.02
N ASP A 88 5.73 19.21 0.24
CA ASP A 88 5.48 20.64 0.13
C ASP A 88 6.02 21.45 1.33
N LEU A 89 6.36 20.79 2.45
CA LEU A 89 6.83 21.45 3.67
C LEU A 89 8.17 22.20 3.55
N ASP A 90 8.95 22.01 2.48
CA ASP A 90 10.18 22.80 2.22
C ASP A 90 10.00 23.85 1.11
N ARG A 91 8.79 24.08 0.63
CA ARG A 91 8.55 25.11 -0.40
C ARG A 91 8.51 26.50 0.20
N CYS A 92 8.96 27.50 -0.57
CA CYS A 92 8.67 28.90 -0.28
C CYS A 92 7.19 29.23 -0.55
N GLU A 93 6.76 30.45 -0.18
CA GLU A 93 5.38 30.93 -0.39
C GLU A 93 4.93 30.92 -1.86
N HIS A 94 5.88 30.96 -2.80
CA HIS A 94 5.63 30.88 -4.25
C HIS A 94 5.54 29.42 -4.76
N GLY A 95 5.67 28.43 -3.88
CA GLY A 95 5.56 27.01 -4.20
C GLY A 95 6.83 26.36 -4.76
N ARG A 96 8.01 26.98 -4.59
CA ARG A 96 9.30 26.44 -5.09
C ARG A 96 10.11 25.81 -3.97
N HIS A 97 10.74 24.65 -4.21
CA HIS A 97 11.61 24.03 -3.21
C HIS A 97 12.88 24.83 -3.02
N GLU A 98 13.54 24.67 -1.88
CA GLU A 98 14.86 25.28 -1.63
C GLU A 98 15.83 25.05 -2.79
N GLY A 99 16.51 26.12 -3.22
CA GLY A 99 17.48 26.09 -4.32
C GLY A 99 16.87 26.17 -5.72
N ASP A 100 15.57 25.97 -5.89
CA ASP A 100 14.90 26.12 -7.19
C ASP A 100 14.85 27.60 -7.60
N GLY A 101 14.91 27.86 -8.91
CA GLY A 101 14.65 29.19 -9.47
C GLY A 101 13.25 29.69 -9.09
N CYS A 102 13.18 30.88 -8.51
CA CYS A 102 11.94 31.48 -8.03
C CYS A 102 11.92 32.98 -8.28
N ALA A 103 11.20 33.41 -9.32
CA ALA A 103 11.07 34.82 -9.69
C ALA A 103 10.35 35.69 -8.63
N GLY A 104 9.54 35.07 -7.76
CA GLY A 104 8.89 35.78 -6.65
C GLY A 104 9.81 36.00 -5.44
N CYS A 105 10.92 35.26 -5.34
CA CYS A 105 11.86 35.45 -4.24
C CYS A 105 12.86 36.57 -4.54
N PRO A 106 13.26 37.39 -3.56
CA PRO A 106 14.16 38.51 -3.77
C PRO A 106 15.52 38.16 -4.41
N SER A 107 16.02 36.95 -4.13
CA SER A 107 17.29 36.44 -4.67
C SER A 107 17.15 35.76 -6.04
N GLY A 108 15.92 35.64 -6.57
CA GLY A 108 15.63 34.81 -7.75
C GLY A 108 15.74 33.30 -7.49
N ILE A 109 16.09 32.89 -6.27
CA ILE A 109 16.21 31.51 -5.82
C ILE A 109 15.29 31.31 -4.61
N SER A 110 14.64 30.16 -4.53
CA SER A 110 13.80 29.82 -3.38
C SER A 110 14.67 29.54 -2.14
N PRO A 111 14.42 30.22 -1.01
CA PRO A 111 15.03 29.87 0.27
C PRO A 111 14.37 28.63 0.91
N GLY A 112 13.41 28.00 0.22
CA GLY A 112 12.55 26.98 0.79
C GLY A 112 11.55 27.54 1.79
N ASN A 113 11.11 26.71 2.74
CA ASN A 113 10.18 27.13 3.79
C ASN A 113 10.92 27.86 4.93
N PRO A 114 10.69 29.17 5.15
CA PRO A 114 11.38 29.93 6.18
C PRO A 114 10.96 29.55 7.62
N HIS A 115 9.84 28.86 7.79
CA HIS A 115 9.29 28.50 9.09
C HIS A 115 9.76 27.15 9.60
N LEU A 116 10.23 26.28 8.70
CA LEU A 116 10.64 24.91 9.02
C LEU A 116 11.96 24.56 8.32
N PRO A 117 13.09 25.16 8.73
CA PRO A 117 14.39 24.79 8.18
C PRO A 117 14.74 23.33 8.54
N PRO A 118 15.59 22.65 7.74
CA PRO A 118 16.08 21.31 8.07
C PRO A 118 16.64 21.23 9.50
N GLY A 119 16.32 20.14 10.20
CA GLY A 119 16.65 19.89 11.61
C GLY A 119 15.61 20.41 12.61
N THR A 120 14.65 21.23 12.19
CA THR A 120 13.59 21.74 13.07
C THR A 120 12.73 20.60 13.61
N VAL A 121 12.51 20.54 14.92
CA VAL A 121 11.58 19.57 15.54
C VAL A 121 10.14 20.02 15.28
N ILE A 122 9.37 19.18 14.60
CA ILE A 122 7.97 19.41 14.22
C ILE A 122 7.02 18.72 15.21
N GLY A 123 7.48 17.69 15.91
CA GLY A 123 6.66 17.00 16.90
C GLY A 123 7.37 15.83 17.57
N TYR A 124 6.58 15.00 18.26
CA TYR A 124 7.07 13.84 19.01
C TYR A 124 6.23 12.60 18.72
N GLY A 125 6.87 11.44 18.64
CA GLY A 125 6.22 10.14 18.54
C GLY A 125 5.76 9.59 19.88
N LEU A 126 4.93 8.55 19.84
CA LEU A 126 4.37 7.86 21.01
C LEU A 126 5.44 7.37 22.01
N HIS A 127 6.65 7.07 21.52
CA HIS A 127 7.77 6.57 22.32
C HIS A 127 8.83 7.66 22.58
N GLY A 128 8.47 8.94 22.49
CA GLY A 128 9.38 10.05 22.79
C GLY A 128 10.43 10.34 21.71
N SER A 129 10.35 9.70 20.53
CA SER A 129 11.18 10.08 19.38
C SER A 129 10.80 11.47 18.87
N GLN A 130 11.80 12.25 18.46
CA GLN A 130 11.56 13.54 17.82
C GLN A 130 11.24 13.32 16.35
N ILE A 131 10.26 14.07 15.85
CA ILE A 131 9.97 14.18 14.42
C ILE A 131 10.62 15.48 13.96
N VAL A 132 11.61 15.38 13.07
CA VAL A 132 12.38 16.53 12.58
C VAL A 132 12.09 16.80 11.10
N MET A 133 12.34 18.02 10.65
CA MET A 133 12.38 18.33 9.23
C MET A 133 13.68 17.77 8.64
N PRO A 134 13.65 16.78 7.74
CA PRO A 134 14.87 16.30 7.10
C PRO A 134 15.36 17.29 6.03
N HIS A 135 16.59 17.10 5.58
CA HIS A 135 17.10 17.77 4.38
C HIS A 135 16.24 17.39 3.15
N ARG A 136 16.15 18.28 2.15
CA ARG A 136 15.35 18.10 0.92
C ARG A 136 15.49 16.71 0.33
N ASP A 137 16.73 16.27 0.12
CA ASP A 137 17.01 15.00 -0.55
C ASP A 137 16.66 13.77 0.29
N ALA A 138 16.47 13.92 1.60
CA ALA A 138 16.15 12.85 2.53
C ALA A 138 14.65 12.77 2.89
N LYS A 139 13.80 13.66 2.35
CA LYS A 139 12.35 13.70 2.66
C LYS A 139 11.59 12.42 2.32
N HIS A 140 12.07 11.65 1.34
CA HIS A 140 11.46 10.40 0.93
C HIS A 140 11.80 9.23 1.87
N ASP A 141 12.78 9.40 2.77
CA ASP A 141 13.20 8.39 3.73
C ASP A 141 12.51 8.62 5.09
N PRO A 142 11.57 7.75 5.52
CA PRO A 142 10.89 7.89 6.81
C PRO A 142 11.84 7.89 8.02
N VAL A 143 13.03 7.29 7.91
CA VAL A 143 14.03 7.27 8.99
C VAL A 143 14.62 8.66 9.19
N ALA A 144 14.86 9.41 8.12
CA ALA A 144 15.40 10.78 8.20
C ALA A 144 14.47 11.76 8.95
N TRP A 145 13.18 11.46 9.03
CA TRP A 145 12.21 12.24 9.81
C TRP A 145 12.27 11.96 11.31
N ARG A 146 12.98 10.93 11.78
CA ARG A 146 12.98 10.51 13.18
C ARG A 146 14.36 10.52 13.81
N VAL A 147 14.48 11.15 14.97
CA VAL A 147 15.68 11.12 15.82
C VAL A 147 15.32 10.52 17.16
N GLN A 148 16.10 9.56 17.66
CA GLN A 148 15.85 8.98 18.98
C GLN A 148 16.35 9.92 20.08
N ALA A 149 15.66 9.93 21.22
CA ALA A 149 16.08 10.72 22.38
C ALA A 149 17.48 10.31 22.91
N THR A 150 17.91 9.08 22.63
CA THR A 150 19.21 8.52 23.03
C THR A 150 20.37 9.01 22.17
N ASP A 151 20.12 9.56 20.98
CA ASP A 151 21.18 10.07 20.09
C ASP A 151 21.72 11.44 20.56
N ARG A 152 21.22 11.95 21.69
CA ARG A 152 21.62 13.24 22.27
C ARG A 152 22.93 13.16 23.06
N GLU A 153 23.38 11.98 23.47
CA GLU A 153 24.59 11.81 24.31
C GLU A 153 25.91 11.74 23.50
N GLU A 154 25.87 11.74 22.16
CA GLU A 154 27.07 11.59 21.33
C GLU A 154 27.38 12.77 20.37
N ARG A 155 27.02 14.00 20.72
CA ARG A 155 27.56 15.19 20.01
C ARG A 155 28.30 16.13 20.98
N PRO A 156 29.63 16.32 20.81
CA PRO A 156 30.44 17.17 21.68
C PRO A 156 30.08 18.65 21.58
#